data_AF-A0A2V5PFV7-F1
#
_entry.id   AF-A0A2V5PFV7-F1
#
_cell.length_a   1.000
_cell.length_b   1.000
_cell.length_c   1.000
_cell.angle_alpha   90.00
_cell.angle_beta   90.00
_cell.angle_gamma   90.00
#
_symmetry.space_group_name_H-M   'P 1'
#
loop_
_entity.id
_entity.type
_entity.pdbx_description
1 polymer ?
#
loop_
_entity_poly.entity_id
_entity_poly.type
_entity_poly.pdbx_seq_one_letter_code
_entity_poly.pdbx_strand_id
1 'polypeptide(L)' 'MDKVSEAILALKPMTFRYKKELDPNGTPQFGLVAEEVDKVNPDLVGP' A
#
# COMPACT_ATOMS: atom_id res chain seq x y z
N MET A 1 9.74 -20.44 -5.50
CA MET A 1 10.03 -19.00 -5.66
C MET A 1 8.80 -18.26 -6.18
N ASP A 2 7.86 -18.97 -6.81
CA ASP A 2 6.78 -18.41 -7.62
C ASP A 2 5.66 -17.74 -6.81
N LYS A 3 5.33 -18.27 -5.63
CA LYS A 3 4.20 -17.76 -4.81
C LYS A 3 4.40 -16.35 -4.26
N VAL A 4 5.65 -15.95 -3.99
CA VAL A 4 5.94 -14.59 -3.50
C VAL A 4 5.76 -13.58 -4.62
N SER A 5 6.18 -13.93 -5.85
CA SER A 5 5.98 -13.08 -7.02
C SER A 5 4.50 -12.88 -7.34
N GLU A 6 3.67 -13.90 -7.21
CA GLU A 6 2.20 -13.80 -7.38
C GLU A 6 1.57 -12.79 -6.41
N ALA A 7 1.97 -12.84 -5.12
CA ALA A 7 1.46 -11.91 -4.12
C ALA A 7 1.81 -10.45 -4.47
N ILE A 8 3.06 -10.18 -4.87
CA ILE A 8 3.49 -8.83 -5.25
C ILE A 8 2.74 -8.32 -6.50
N LEU A 9 2.51 -9.19 -7.49
CA LEU A 9 1.77 -8.85 -8.70
C LEU A 9 0.27 -8.61 -8.44
N ALA A 10 -0.28 -9.17 -7.37
CA ALA A 10 -1.66 -8.98 -6.96
C ALA A 10 -1.89 -7.70 -6.14
N LEU A 11 -0.83 -7.03 -5.68
CA LEU A 11 -0.94 -5.76 -4.97
C LEU A 11 -1.47 -4.66 -5.89
N LYS A 12 -2.26 -3.75 -5.30
CA LYS A 12 -2.89 -2.63 -6.01
C LYS A 12 -2.25 -1.31 -5.59
N PRO A 13 -1.18 -0.87 -6.28
CA PRO A 13 -0.59 0.43 -6.02
C PRO A 13 -1.58 1.56 -6.31
N MET A 14 -1.59 2.58 -5.46
CA MET A 14 -2.41 3.76 -5.67
C MET A 14 -1.66 5.05 -5.34
N THR A 15 -2.20 6.15 -5.86
CA THR A 15 -1.78 7.50 -5.49
C THR A 15 -2.78 8.07 -4.49
N PHE A 16 -2.30 8.63 -3.39
CA PHE A 16 -3.12 9.25 -2.35
C PHE A 16 -2.53 10.60 -1.92
N ARG A 17 -3.27 11.35 -1.12
CA ARG A 17 -2.82 12.60 -0.49
C ARG A 17 -3.08 12.51 0.99
N TYR A 18 -2.15 12.98 1.80
CA TYR A 18 -2.39 13.12 3.23
C TYR A 18 -3.44 14.21 3.51
N LYS A 19 -4.04 14.15 4.70
CA LYS A 19 -4.91 15.22 5.19
C LYS A 19 -4.14 16.54 5.19
N LYS A 20 -4.84 17.64 4.94
CA LYS A 20 -4.24 19.00 4.91
C LYS A 20 -3.51 19.38 6.19
N GLU A 21 -3.92 18.82 7.33
CA GLU A 21 -3.26 18.99 8.63
C GLU A 21 -1.83 18.43 8.66
N LEU A 22 -1.57 17.36 7.89
CA LEU A 22 -0.27 16.69 7.78
C LEU A 22 0.52 17.15 6.56
N ASP A 23 -0.17 17.43 5.45
CA ASP A 23 0.41 18.02 4.25
C ASP A 23 -0.51 19.10 3.67
N PRO A 24 -0.29 20.38 4.01
CA PRO A 24 -1.08 21.50 3.49
C PRO A 24 -1.02 21.65 1.98
N ASN A 25 0.08 21.21 1.34
CA ASN A 25 0.25 21.28 -0.11
C ASN A 25 -0.45 20.11 -0.82
N GLY A 26 -0.86 19.08 -0.06
CA GLY A 26 -1.56 17.91 -0.58
C GLY A 26 -0.77 17.21 -1.66
N THR A 27 0.53 17.03 -1.46
CA THR A 27 1.45 16.40 -2.43
C THR A 27 0.95 14.99 -2.75
N PRO A 28 0.79 14.63 -4.04
CA PRO A 28 0.48 13.26 -4.42
C PRO A 28 1.59 12.31 -3.95
N GLN A 29 1.21 11.28 -3.22
CA GLN A 29 2.10 10.21 -2.76
C GLN A 29 1.66 8.88 -3.36
N PHE A 30 2.60 7.95 -3.44
CA PHE A 30 2.38 6.63 -3.99
C PHE A 30 2.58 5.58 -2.91
N GLY A 31 1.69 4.59 -2.83
CA GLY A 31 1.80 3.53 -1.85
C GLY A 31 0.68 2.50 -1.93
N LEU A 32 0.51 1.77 -0.85
CA LEU A 32 -0.45 0.68 -0.67
C LEU A 32 -1.27 0.92 0.59
N VAL A 33 -2.48 0.36 0.61
CA VAL A 33 -3.37 0.39 1.79
C VAL A 33 -3.14 -0.88 2.61
N ALA A 34 -2.77 -0.74 3.88
CA ALA A 34 -2.38 -1.87 4.73
C ALA A 34 -3.47 -2.95 4.82
N GLU A 35 -4.75 -2.56 4.95
CA GLU A 35 -5.87 -3.49 5.01
C GLU A 35 -6.12 -4.25 3.69
N GLU A 36 -5.68 -3.70 2.55
CA GLU A 36 -5.72 -4.40 1.26
C GLU A 36 -4.51 -5.31 1.09
N VAL A 37 -3.33 -4.88 1.54
CA VAL A 37 -2.11 -5.70 1.53
C VAL A 37 -2.29 -6.92 2.42
N ASP A 38 -2.85 -6.77 3.62
CA ASP A 38 -3.10 -7.86 4.57
C ASP A 38 -3.97 -8.97 3.96
N LYS A 39 -4.97 -8.60 3.14
CA LYS A 39 -5.82 -9.57 2.43
C LYS A 39 -5.08 -10.35 1.33
N VAL A 40 -4.03 -9.77 0.75
CA VAL A 40 -3.21 -10.41 -0.30
C VAL A 40 -2.08 -11.23 0.31
N ASN A 41 -1.35 -10.65 1.26
CA ASN A 41 -0.26 -11.28 1.96
C ASN A 41 -0.04 -10.62 3.35
N PRO A 42 -0.53 -11.26 4.43
CA PRO A 42 -0.36 -10.77 5.80
C PRO A 42 1.10 -10.62 6.24
N ASP A 43 2.02 -11.42 5.69
CA ASP A 43 3.45 -11.37 6.04
C ASP A 43 4.11 -10.05 5.63
N LEU A 44 3.45 -9.23 4.80
CA LEU A 44 3.91 -7.91 4.37
C LEU A 44 3.43 -6.77 5.28
N VAL A 45 2.66 -7.07 6.34
CA VAL A 45 2.16 -6.10 7.31
C VAL A 45 2.76 -6.41 8.69
N GLY A 46 3.29 -5.40 9.37
CA GLY A 46 3.91 -5.56 10.69
C GLY A 46 2.87 -5.75 11.81
N PRO A 47 3.27 -6.30 12.97
CA PRO A 47 2.42 -6.46 14.15
C PRO A 47 2.06 -5.13 14.84
#